data_AF-A0A6A5BII6-F1
#
_entry.id   AF-A0A6A5BII6-F1
#
_cell.length_a   1.000
_cell.length_b   1.000
_cell.length_c   1.000
_cell.angle_alpha   90.00
_cell.angle_beta   90.00
_cell.angle_gamma   90.00
#
_symmetry.space_group_name_H-M   'P 1'
#
loop_
_entity.id
_entity.type
_entity.pdbx_description
1 polymer ?
#
loop_
_entity_poly.entity_id
_entity_poly.type
_entity_poly.pdbx_seq_one_letter_code
_entity_poly.pdbx_strand_id
1 'polypeptide(L)'
;MTNGSVSVHENNVKNHLRFSALTGEVLGKEVIHKEDVSKILEKQDKNDPDSELLQKLKANIRKAEAMDAVDVLGLQGERDCIFLDLPFYRTGKVQKKPLGQEDIDMIKDLINQQKPKHVFIAADLSDPNGTHRVVYRAIKFALEQMGDQVQDVTCWLYRGAWQEWDVDEATYFIPFTKYQMDLKIDAIFKHQSQKDRALFPGDDAREFWQRAKDRNTETARELGSLGLPKFFGVEAFVTVKPDSIPE
;
A
#
# COMPACT_ATOMS: atom_id res chain seq x y z
N MET A 1 -8.91 9.91 8.89
CA MET A 1 -8.32 8.57 8.71
C MET A 1 -7.06 8.78 7.89
N THR A 2 -5.89 8.76 8.54
CA THR A 2 -4.58 9.15 8.02
C THR A 2 -3.86 7.97 7.38
N ASN A 3 -3.15 8.19 6.25
CA ASN A 3 -2.09 7.39 5.59
C ASN A 3 -1.75 5.96 6.08
N GLY A 4 -2.77 5.16 6.40
CA GLY A 4 -2.60 3.85 7.00
C GLY A 4 -2.28 3.81 8.50
N SER A 5 -2.27 4.94 9.21
CA SER A 5 -1.88 5.01 10.63
C SER A 5 -2.79 4.18 11.55
N VAL A 6 -4.09 4.10 11.24
CA VAL A 6 -5.12 3.45 12.07
C VAL A 6 -4.88 1.95 12.21
N SER A 7 -4.19 1.33 11.24
CA SER A 7 -3.89 -0.10 11.25
C SER A 7 -2.60 -0.44 12.01
N VAL A 8 -1.94 0.54 12.64
CA VAL A 8 -0.77 0.30 13.49
C VAL A 8 -1.20 0.25 14.95
N HIS A 9 -1.01 -0.90 15.59
CA HIS A 9 -1.25 -1.06 17.02
C HIS A 9 -0.31 -0.19 17.86
N GLU A 10 -0.80 0.33 18.99
CA GLU A 10 -0.01 1.18 19.91
C GLU A 10 1.24 0.47 20.44
N ASN A 11 1.19 -0.86 20.60
CA ASN A 11 2.35 -1.65 21.02
C ASN A 11 3.53 -1.56 20.03
N ASN A 12 3.25 -1.46 18.72
CA ASN A 12 4.30 -1.26 17.73
C ASN A 12 4.98 0.09 17.94
N VAL A 13 4.19 1.16 18.10
CA VAL A 13 4.73 2.50 18.40
C VAL A 13 5.58 2.49 19.67
N LYS A 14 5.07 1.87 20.74
CA LYS A 14 5.78 1.74 22.02
C LYS A 14 7.14 1.04 21.85
N ASN A 15 7.20 -0.02 21.05
CA ASN A 15 8.46 -0.72 20.79
C ASN A 15 9.45 0.15 20.02
N HIS A 16 9.01 0.86 18.97
CA HIS A 16 9.88 1.78 18.22
C HIS A 16 10.40 2.94 19.08
N LEU A 17 9.55 3.53 19.92
CA LEU A 17 9.95 4.60 20.83
C LEU A 17 10.96 4.12 21.89
N ARG A 18 10.77 2.92 22.45
CA ARG A 18 11.73 2.30 23.36
C ARG A 18 13.07 2.05 22.69
N PHE A 19 13.07 1.51 21.47
CA PHE A 19 14.29 1.31 20.70
C PHE A 19 15.03 2.64 20.42
N SER A 20 14.28 3.69 20.06
CA SER A 20 14.83 5.03 19.83
C SER A 20 15.51 5.59 21.09
N ALA A 21 14.84 5.50 22.26
CA ALA A 21 15.41 5.94 23.52
C ALA A 21 16.70 5.18 23.89
N LEU A 22 16.69 3.84 23.77
CA LEU A 22 17.87 3.00 24.04
C LEU A 22 19.02 3.31 23.08
N THR A 23 18.72 3.55 21.80
CA THR A 23 19.74 3.88 20.80
C THR A 23 20.30 5.27 21.03
N GLY A 24 19.46 6.23 21.44
CA GLY A 24 19.89 7.58 21.79
C GLY A 24 20.90 7.59 22.94
N GLU A 25 20.69 6.76 23.97
CA GLU A 25 21.65 6.54 25.06
C GLU A 25 23.00 6.04 24.53
N VAL A 26 22.99 5.04 23.62
CA VAL A 26 24.22 4.47 23.04
C VAL A 26 24.96 5.49 22.16
N LEU A 27 24.24 6.28 21.37
CA LEU A 27 24.82 7.25 20.44
C LEU A 27 25.21 8.58 21.12
N GLY A 28 24.91 8.76 22.41
CA GLY A 28 25.07 10.04 23.10
C GLY A 28 24.21 11.15 22.48
N LYS A 29 23.08 10.78 21.85
CA LYS A 29 22.15 11.68 21.18
C LYS A 29 20.77 11.43 21.75
N GLU A 30 20.37 12.27 22.71
CA GLU A 30 19.04 12.14 23.29
C GLU A 30 18.00 12.74 22.34
N VAL A 31 17.20 11.85 21.73
CA VAL A 31 16.15 12.22 20.76
C VAL A 31 14.77 12.14 21.41
N ILE A 32 14.56 11.20 22.34
CA ILE A 32 13.30 10.95 23.06
C ILE A 32 13.64 10.47 24.47
N HIS A 33 13.09 11.09 25.52
CA HIS A 33 13.25 10.60 26.88
C HIS A 33 12.28 9.43 27.15
N LYS A 34 12.67 8.49 28.02
CA LYS A 34 11.83 7.35 28.42
C LYS A 34 10.46 7.78 28.98
N GLU A 35 10.42 8.93 29.65
CA GLU A 35 9.22 9.52 30.25
C GLU A 35 8.23 10.05 29.20
N ASP A 36 8.70 10.38 28.00
CA ASP A 36 7.87 10.88 26.92
C ASP A 36 7.08 9.77 26.23
N VAL A 37 7.56 8.52 26.30
CA VAL A 37 6.90 7.37 25.68
C VAL A 37 5.48 7.17 26.21
N SER A 38 5.31 7.25 27.54
CA SER A 38 3.99 7.11 28.16
C SER A 38 3.08 8.28 27.81
N LYS A 39 3.60 9.51 27.78
CA LYS A 39 2.84 10.73 27.45
C LYS A 39 2.37 10.73 25.98
N ILE A 40 3.20 10.26 25.06
CA ILE A 40 2.86 10.17 23.63
C ILE A 40 1.71 9.19 23.38
N LEU A 41 1.64 8.12 24.18
CA LEU A 41 0.61 7.09 24.08
C LEU A 41 -0.62 7.38 24.97
N GLU A 42 -0.57 8.41 25.80
CA GLU A 42 -1.64 8.73 26.73
C GLU A 42 -2.90 9.23 25.99
N LYS A 43 -4.05 8.70 26.40
CA LYS A 43 -5.38 9.11 25.93
C LYS A 43 -6.26 9.35 27.14
N GLN A 44 -7.16 10.33 27.04
CA GLN A 44 -8.14 10.62 28.10
C GLN A 44 -9.16 9.48 28.22
N ASP A 45 -9.67 8.98 27.08
CA ASP A 45 -10.45 7.75 26.97
C ASP A 45 -9.81 6.78 25.96
N LYS A 46 -9.95 5.47 26.17
CA LYS A 46 -9.47 4.45 25.21
C LYS A 46 -10.11 4.56 23.82
N ASN A 47 -11.32 5.11 23.76
CA ASN A 47 -12.06 5.30 22.52
C ASN A 47 -11.74 6.64 21.83
N ASP A 48 -10.94 7.50 22.45
CA ASP A 48 -10.54 8.76 21.83
C ASP A 48 -9.67 8.52 20.59
N PRO A 49 -9.79 9.39 19.57
CA PRO A 49 -8.89 9.34 18.42
C PRO A 49 -7.45 9.54 18.87
N ASP A 50 -6.51 8.88 18.17
CA ASP A 50 -5.09 9.09 18.36
C ASP A 50 -4.73 10.58 18.23
N SER A 51 -3.81 11.06 19.07
CA SER A 51 -3.23 12.40 18.93
C SER A 51 -2.56 12.58 17.56
N GLU A 52 -2.47 13.82 17.07
CA GLU A 52 -1.81 14.09 15.78
C GLU A 52 -0.35 13.57 15.76
N LEU A 53 0.35 13.71 16.88
CA LEU A 53 1.69 13.17 17.06
C LEU A 53 1.72 11.64 16.91
N LEU A 54 0.82 10.92 17.60
CA LEU A 54 0.73 9.46 17.53
C LEU A 54 0.38 9.00 16.11
N GLN A 55 -0.54 9.68 15.42
CA GLN A 55 -0.87 9.38 14.02
C GLN A 55 0.34 9.52 13.10
N LYS A 56 1.14 10.59 13.27
CA LYS A 56 2.39 10.82 12.50
C LYS A 56 3.43 9.74 12.77
N LEU A 57 3.59 9.31 14.02
CA LEU A 57 4.52 8.23 14.37
C LEU A 57 4.09 6.89 13.76
N LYS A 58 2.80 6.55 13.85
CA LYS A 58 2.23 5.36 13.19
C LYS A 58 2.43 5.39 11.68
N ALA A 59 2.25 6.55 11.05
CA ALA A 59 2.54 6.73 9.64
C ALA A 59 4.01 6.45 9.28
N ASN A 60 4.95 7.00 10.07
CA ASN A 60 6.38 6.81 9.83
C ASN A 60 6.80 5.34 9.90
N ILE A 61 6.21 4.56 10.83
CA ILE A 61 6.41 3.10 10.89
C ILE A 61 6.02 2.47 9.55
N ARG A 62 4.81 2.77 9.04
CA ARG A 62 4.37 2.22 7.75
C ARG A 62 5.21 2.67 6.56
N LYS A 63 5.73 3.90 6.58
CA LYS A 63 6.64 4.38 5.53
C LYS A 63 7.94 3.57 5.52
N ALA A 64 8.55 3.38 6.69
CA ALA A 64 9.76 2.55 6.83
C ALA A 64 9.50 1.11 6.38
N GLU A 65 8.39 0.50 6.81
CA GLU A 65 8.02 -0.85 6.37
C GLU A 65 7.80 -0.97 4.86
N ALA A 66 7.24 0.07 4.22
CA ALA A 66 7.07 0.11 2.77
C ALA A 66 8.41 0.25 2.03
N MET A 67 9.35 1.05 2.56
CA MET A 67 10.71 1.14 2.03
C MET A 67 11.42 -0.23 2.11
N ASP A 68 11.35 -0.89 3.27
CA ASP A 68 11.94 -2.23 3.48
C ASP A 68 11.33 -3.27 2.52
N ALA A 69 10.01 -3.22 2.28
CA ALA A 69 9.34 -4.13 1.34
C ALA A 69 9.84 -3.95 -0.10
N VAL A 70 10.13 -2.71 -0.48
CA VAL A 70 10.66 -2.34 -1.80
C VAL A 70 12.13 -2.77 -1.95
N ASP A 71 12.93 -2.66 -0.89
CA ASP A 71 14.32 -3.13 -0.86
C ASP A 71 14.42 -4.65 -1.12
N VAL A 72 13.50 -5.44 -0.54
CA VAL A 72 13.44 -6.91 -0.78
C VAL A 72 13.26 -7.23 -2.26
N LEU A 73 12.56 -6.38 -3.01
CA LEU A 73 12.28 -6.56 -4.43
C LEU A 73 13.43 -6.05 -5.33
N GLY A 74 14.55 -5.61 -4.74
CA GLY A 74 15.75 -5.15 -5.44
C GLY A 74 15.72 -3.69 -5.88
N LEU A 75 14.79 -2.90 -5.34
CA LEU A 75 14.73 -1.44 -5.50
C LEU A 75 15.40 -0.75 -4.30
N GLN A 76 15.40 0.59 -4.28
CA GLN A 76 15.98 1.37 -3.18
C GLN A 76 14.88 2.18 -2.49
N GLY A 77 14.37 1.70 -1.35
CA GLY A 77 13.22 2.27 -0.66
C GLY A 77 13.35 3.76 -0.36
N GLU A 78 14.49 4.23 0.15
CA GLU A 78 14.71 5.65 0.46
C GLU A 78 14.68 6.56 -0.79
N ARG A 79 15.08 6.02 -1.96
CA ARG A 79 15.17 6.78 -3.22
C ARG A 79 13.89 6.66 -4.05
N ASP A 80 13.34 5.45 -4.12
CA ASP A 80 12.32 5.05 -5.08
C ASP A 80 10.90 5.16 -4.47
N CYS A 81 10.75 5.13 -3.14
CA CYS A 81 9.44 5.34 -2.51
C CYS A 81 9.13 6.83 -2.35
N ILE A 82 8.06 7.29 -3.01
CA ILE A 82 7.56 8.66 -2.88
C ILE A 82 6.22 8.64 -2.13
N PHE A 83 6.20 9.28 -0.96
CA PHE A 83 5.01 9.38 -0.11
C PHE A 83 4.31 10.71 -0.34
N LEU A 84 3.28 10.73 -1.19
CA LEU A 84 2.54 11.96 -1.53
C LEU A 84 1.78 12.54 -0.34
N ASP A 85 1.38 11.72 0.63
CA ASP A 85 0.53 12.14 1.75
C ASP A 85 -0.64 13.03 1.28
N LEU A 86 -1.40 12.56 0.28
CA LEU A 86 -2.41 13.37 -0.41
C LEU A 86 -3.38 14.07 0.57
N PRO A 87 -3.79 15.32 0.33
CA PRO A 87 -4.68 16.10 1.18
C PRO A 87 -5.92 15.34 1.71
N PHE A 88 -6.53 14.47 0.92
CA PHE A 88 -7.70 13.70 1.35
C PHE A 88 -7.41 12.73 2.52
N TYR A 89 -6.15 12.33 2.73
CA TYR A 89 -5.70 11.55 3.89
C TYR A 89 -5.52 12.40 5.15
N ARG A 90 -5.29 13.70 5.03
CA ARG A 90 -4.88 14.59 6.14
C ARG A 90 -6.07 15.15 6.93
N THR A 91 -7.00 14.30 7.37
CA THR A 91 -8.23 14.83 8.00
C THR A 91 -8.23 14.94 9.51
N GLY A 92 -7.35 14.24 10.25
CA GLY A 92 -7.37 14.20 11.72
C GLY A 92 -8.69 13.72 12.36
N LYS A 93 -9.71 13.47 11.53
CA LYS A 93 -11.09 13.09 11.86
C LYS A 93 -11.39 11.73 11.23
N VAL A 94 -12.40 11.03 11.74
CA VAL A 94 -12.84 9.73 11.20
C VAL A 94 -13.24 9.85 9.71
N GLN A 95 -13.86 10.97 9.32
CA GLN A 95 -14.28 11.25 7.94
C GLN A 95 -13.12 11.81 7.09
N LYS A 96 -12.95 11.26 5.87
CA LYS A 96 -12.01 11.75 4.85
C LYS A 96 -12.58 13.00 4.18
N LYS A 97 -11.70 13.89 3.70
CA LYS A 97 -12.11 15.00 2.83
C LYS A 97 -12.52 14.39 1.49
N PRO A 98 -13.49 14.97 0.78
CA PRO A 98 -13.73 14.59 -0.60
C PRO A 98 -12.42 14.80 -1.40
N LEU A 99 -12.22 13.97 -2.42
CA LEU A 99 -11.14 14.14 -3.38
C LEU A 99 -11.21 15.56 -3.97
N GLY A 100 -10.10 16.29 -3.92
CA GLY A 100 -10.00 17.67 -4.42
C GLY A 100 -9.00 17.81 -5.56
N GLN A 101 -9.00 18.98 -6.21
CA GLN A 101 -8.06 19.29 -7.30
C GLN A 101 -6.60 19.29 -6.83
N GLU A 102 -6.33 19.66 -5.58
CA GLU A 102 -4.98 19.60 -4.99
C GLU A 102 -4.43 18.16 -4.98
N ASP A 103 -5.27 17.16 -4.67
CA ASP A 103 -4.85 15.75 -4.72
C ASP A 103 -4.48 15.33 -6.16
N ILE A 104 -5.24 15.80 -7.15
CA ILE A 104 -5.05 15.51 -8.57
C ILE A 104 -3.77 16.16 -9.09
N ASP A 105 -3.53 17.42 -8.75
CA ASP A 105 -2.35 18.17 -9.20
C ASP A 105 -1.06 17.56 -8.63
N MET A 106 -1.06 17.09 -7.38
CA MET A 106 0.10 16.39 -6.81
C MET A 106 0.44 15.09 -7.57
N ILE A 107 -0.56 14.36 -8.08
CA ILE A 107 -0.33 13.16 -8.90
C ILE A 107 0.20 13.57 -10.28
N LYS A 108 -0.35 14.62 -10.89
CA LYS A 108 0.12 15.16 -12.18
C LYS A 108 1.59 15.59 -12.10
N ASP A 109 1.96 16.29 -11.03
CA ASP A 109 3.33 16.71 -10.78
C ASP A 109 4.28 15.51 -10.69
N LEU A 110 3.87 14.45 -9.97
CA LEU A 110 4.66 13.22 -9.88
C LEU A 110 4.82 12.56 -11.25
N ILE A 111 3.74 12.42 -12.03
CA ILE A 111 3.79 11.81 -13.37
C ILE A 111 4.69 12.64 -14.30
N ASN A 112 4.59 13.97 -14.26
CA ASN A 112 5.44 14.87 -15.04
C ASN A 112 6.92 14.77 -14.66
N GLN A 113 7.21 14.59 -13.38
CA GLN A 113 8.58 14.42 -12.88
C GLN A 113 9.18 13.09 -13.31
N GLN A 114 8.42 11.99 -13.16
CA GLN A 114 8.92 10.64 -13.39
C GLN A 114 8.82 10.19 -14.87
N LYS A 115 7.92 10.80 -15.65
CA LYS A 115 7.63 10.48 -17.05
C LYS A 115 7.50 8.95 -17.31
N PRO A 116 6.64 8.25 -16.54
CA PRO A 116 6.55 6.80 -16.62
C PRO A 116 6.01 6.35 -17.98
N LYS A 117 6.40 5.15 -18.44
CA LYS A 117 5.71 4.47 -19.55
C LYS A 117 4.64 3.48 -19.08
N HIS A 118 4.75 3.06 -17.82
CA HIS A 118 3.85 2.11 -17.19
C HIS A 118 3.42 2.64 -15.83
N VAL A 119 2.11 2.62 -15.56
CA VAL A 119 1.54 3.02 -14.27
C VAL A 119 0.72 1.85 -13.74
N PHE A 120 1.11 1.29 -12.60
CA PHE A 120 0.38 0.20 -11.95
C PHE A 120 -0.61 0.78 -10.95
N ILE A 121 -1.89 0.42 -11.07
CA ILE A 121 -2.99 1.00 -10.29
C ILE A 121 -3.78 -0.13 -9.63
N ALA A 122 -3.98 -0.03 -8.31
CA ALA A 122 -4.88 -0.93 -7.60
C ALA A 122 -6.34 -0.61 -8.01
N ALA A 123 -6.93 -1.50 -8.80
CA ALA A 123 -8.32 -1.41 -9.25
C ALA A 123 -9.27 -2.25 -8.38
N ASP A 124 -8.89 -2.49 -7.12
CA ASP A 124 -9.72 -3.19 -6.15
C ASP A 124 -10.78 -2.25 -5.54
N LEU A 125 -11.83 -1.97 -6.32
CA LEU A 125 -12.92 -1.05 -5.96
C LEU A 125 -13.84 -1.58 -4.84
N SER A 126 -13.66 -2.85 -4.47
CA SER A 126 -14.35 -3.56 -3.39
C SER A 126 -13.64 -3.40 -2.04
N ASP A 127 -12.56 -2.61 -1.96
CA ASP A 127 -11.86 -2.30 -0.71
C ASP A 127 -12.84 -1.84 0.40
N PRO A 128 -12.91 -2.54 1.54
CA PRO A 128 -13.78 -2.19 2.66
C PRO A 128 -13.56 -0.76 3.19
N ASN A 129 -12.34 -0.21 3.02
CA ASN A 129 -11.98 1.12 3.50
C ASN A 129 -12.31 2.24 2.50
N GLY A 130 -12.75 1.88 1.28
CA GLY A 130 -13.05 2.78 0.17
C GLY A 130 -11.86 3.61 -0.31
N THR A 131 -10.65 3.34 0.17
CA THR A 131 -9.47 4.16 -0.11
C THR A 131 -8.95 3.88 -1.50
N HIS A 132 -8.94 2.60 -1.91
CA HIS A 132 -8.53 2.22 -3.25
C HIS A 132 -9.37 2.94 -4.31
N ARG A 133 -10.69 3.04 -4.11
CA ARG A 133 -11.59 3.77 -5.02
C ARG A 133 -11.24 5.25 -5.14
N VAL A 134 -10.91 5.91 -4.03
CA VAL A 134 -10.57 7.34 -4.05
C VAL A 134 -9.23 7.57 -4.75
N VAL A 135 -8.21 6.75 -4.46
CA VAL A 135 -6.89 6.84 -5.12
C VAL A 135 -6.99 6.50 -6.60
N TYR A 136 -7.74 5.46 -6.96
CA TYR A 136 -8.01 5.08 -8.34
C TYR A 136 -8.60 6.24 -9.13
N ARG A 137 -9.64 6.90 -8.58
CA ARG A 137 -10.25 8.09 -9.19
C ARG A 137 -9.28 9.27 -9.28
N ALA A 138 -8.46 9.50 -8.26
CA ALA A 138 -7.47 10.57 -8.27
C ALA A 138 -6.46 10.39 -9.42
N ILE A 139 -5.97 9.15 -9.61
CA ILE A 139 -5.05 8.82 -10.70
C ILE A 139 -5.75 8.94 -12.06
N LYS A 140 -6.98 8.43 -12.18
CA LYS A 140 -7.80 8.56 -13.41
C LYS A 140 -7.96 10.02 -13.81
N PHE A 141 -8.43 10.88 -12.89
CA PHE A 141 -8.62 12.30 -13.18
C PHE A 141 -7.31 13.02 -13.48
N ALA A 142 -6.20 12.65 -12.83
CA ALA A 142 -4.88 13.19 -13.16
C ALA A 142 -4.50 12.88 -14.60
N LEU A 143 -4.62 11.61 -14.99
CA LEU A 143 -4.30 11.13 -16.34
C LEU A 143 -5.21 11.76 -17.41
N GLU A 144 -6.51 11.84 -17.18
CA GLU A 144 -7.47 12.51 -18.07
C GLU A 144 -7.14 14.00 -18.27
N GLN A 145 -6.81 14.71 -17.19
CA GLN A 145 -6.42 16.12 -17.27
C GLN A 145 -5.08 16.35 -17.98
N MET A 146 -4.17 15.35 -17.97
CA MET A 146 -2.91 15.42 -18.69
C MET A 146 -3.06 15.16 -20.20
N GLY A 147 -4.10 14.42 -20.60
CA GLY A 147 -4.46 14.18 -22.01
C GLY A 147 -3.28 13.66 -22.84
N ASP A 148 -2.98 14.34 -23.95
CA ASP A 148 -1.94 13.94 -24.91
C ASP A 148 -0.53 13.80 -24.29
N GLN A 149 -0.27 14.42 -23.14
CA GLN A 149 1.03 14.32 -22.46
C GLN A 149 1.33 12.90 -21.97
N VAL A 150 0.31 12.06 -21.77
CA VAL A 150 0.42 10.70 -21.25
C VAL A 150 -0.08 9.64 -22.24
N GLN A 151 -0.34 9.98 -23.50
CA GLN A 151 -0.93 9.05 -24.49
C GLN A 151 -0.11 7.76 -24.72
N ASP A 152 1.20 7.81 -24.48
CA ASP A 152 2.11 6.68 -24.62
C ASP A 152 2.28 5.86 -23.33
N VAL A 153 1.64 6.29 -22.23
CA VAL A 153 1.55 5.53 -20.98
C VAL A 153 0.61 4.33 -21.15
N THR A 154 0.96 3.23 -20.50
CA THR A 154 0.08 2.06 -20.32
C THR A 154 -0.27 1.92 -18.85
N CYS A 155 -1.56 1.87 -18.53
CA CYS A 155 -2.04 1.66 -17.18
C CYS A 155 -2.28 0.17 -16.94
N TRP A 156 -1.70 -0.38 -15.88
CA TRP A 156 -1.81 -1.77 -15.47
C TRP A 156 -2.67 -1.87 -14.22
N LEU A 157 -3.90 -2.34 -14.39
CA LEU A 157 -4.87 -2.47 -13.31
C LEU A 157 -4.69 -3.84 -12.65
N TYR A 158 -4.34 -3.85 -11.37
CA TYR A 158 -4.20 -5.06 -10.55
C TYR A 158 -5.21 -5.09 -9.41
N ARG A 159 -5.49 -6.29 -8.89
CA ARG A 159 -6.39 -6.49 -7.75
C ARG A 159 -5.61 -6.79 -6.47
N GLY A 160 -6.28 -6.57 -5.33
CA GLY A 160 -5.71 -6.84 -4.01
C GLY A 160 -5.67 -8.34 -3.68
N ALA A 161 -5.35 -8.66 -2.42
CA ALA A 161 -5.28 -10.05 -1.97
C ALA A 161 -6.65 -10.76 -1.83
N TRP A 162 -7.75 -10.03 -2.01
CA TRP A 162 -9.11 -10.55 -1.80
C TRP A 162 -9.75 -11.14 -3.05
N GLN A 163 -9.38 -10.63 -4.22
CA GLN A 163 -9.95 -11.01 -5.50
C GLN A 163 -8.87 -10.92 -6.58
N GLU A 164 -8.90 -11.79 -7.57
CA GLU A 164 -8.11 -11.66 -8.81
C GLU A 164 -9.05 -11.32 -9.96
N TRP A 165 -8.50 -10.81 -11.06
CA TRP A 165 -9.23 -10.75 -12.33
C TRP A 165 -9.59 -12.16 -12.81
N ASP A 166 -10.80 -12.30 -13.37
CA ASP A 166 -11.20 -13.52 -14.04
C ASP A 166 -10.35 -13.72 -15.31
N VAL A 167 -10.18 -14.97 -15.74
CA VAL A 167 -9.24 -15.31 -16.81
C VAL A 167 -9.61 -14.65 -18.14
N ASP A 168 -10.91 -14.49 -18.41
CA ASP A 168 -11.45 -13.85 -19.61
C ASP A 168 -11.48 -12.31 -19.54
N GLU A 169 -11.30 -11.73 -18.35
CA GLU A 169 -11.18 -10.28 -18.16
C GLU A 169 -9.73 -9.79 -18.29
N ALA A 170 -8.76 -10.58 -17.84
CA ALA A 170 -7.36 -10.18 -17.80
C ALA A 170 -6.76 -9.99 -19.21
N THR A 171 -6.01 -8.90 -19.40
CA THR A 171 -5.28 -8.64 -20.64
C THR A 171 -3.92 -9.33 -20.66
N TYR A 172 -3.25 -9.39 -19.52
CA TYR A 172 -1.94 -10.00 -19.36
C TYR A 172 -1.88 -10.89 -18.12
N PHE A 173 -1.19 -12.01 -18.28
CA PHE A 173 -0.78 -12.89 -17.20
C PHE A 173 0.73 -12.83 -17.08
N ILE A 174 1.22 -12.37 -15.93
CA ILE A 174 2.66 -12.31 -15.65
C ILE A 174 3.01 -13.51 -14.77
N PRO A 175 3.64 -14.56 -15.33
CA PRO A 175 4.07 -15.68 -14.54
C PRO A 175 5.30 -15.33 -13.72
N PHE A 176 5.44 -15.97 -12.57
CA PHE A 176 6.62 -15.84 -11.75
C PHE A 176 7.07 -17.17 -11.15
N THR A 177 8.38 -17.28 -10.97
CA THR A 177 9.06 -18.46 -10.43
C THR A 177 8.80 -18.63 -8.93
N LYS A 178 9.14 -19.80 -8.38
CA LYS A 178 9.12 -20.02 -6.92
C LYS A 178 9.92 -18.96 -6.17
N TYR A 179 11.11 -18.62 -6.68
CA TYR A 179 11.97 -17.60 -6.09
C TYR A 179 11.30 -16.22 -6.05
N GLN A 180 10.64 -15.81 -7.13
CA GLN A 180 9.89 -14.54 -7.17
C GLN A 180 8.66 -14.56 -6.25
N MET A 181 7.98 -15.70 -6.08
CA MET A 181 6.96 -15.82 -5.04
C MET A 181 7.55 -15.60 -3.64
N ASP A 182 8.70 -16.20 -3.36
CA ASP A 182 9.34 -16.07 -2.05
C ASP A 182 9.72 -14.62 -1.77
N LEU A 183 10.27 -13.90 -2.75
CA LEU A 183 10.51 -12.46 -2.65
C LEU A 183 9.22 -11.66 -2.40
N LYS A 184 8.11 -12.00 -3.07
CA LYS A 184 6.80 -11.37 -2.83
C LYS A 184 6.33 -11.60 -1.39
N ILE A 185 6.49 -12.82 -0.88
CA ILE A 185 6.11 -13.17 0.50
C ILE A 185 7.01 -12.43 1.50
N ASP A 186 8.31 -12.37 1.26
CA ASP A 186 9.27 -11.65 2.10
C ASP A 186 8.98 -10.14 2.13
N ALA A 187 8.58 -9.55 1.01
CA ALA A 187 8.13 -8.16 0.94
C ALA A 187 6.86 -7.93 1.77
N ILE A 188 5.86 -8.82 1.68
CA ILE A 188 4.67 -8.79 2.55
C ILE A 188 5.08 -8.87 4.03
N PHE A 189 6.11 -9.67 4.34
CA PHE A 189 6.60 -9.79 5.70
C PHE A 189 7.28 -8.53 6.25
N LYS A 190 7.67 -7.56 5.42
CA LYS A 190 8.22 -6.29 5.91
C LYS A 190 7.16 -5.37 6.53
N HIS A 191 5.88 -5.56 6.21
CA HIS A 191 4.76 -4.87 6.84
C HIS A 191 4.41 -5.44 8.23
N GLN A 192 5.37 -5.42 9.16
CA GLN A 192 5.29 -6.09 10.46
C GLN A 192 4.12 -5.61 11.31
N SER A 193 3.89 -4.31 11.37
CA SER A 193 2.81 -3.68 12.11
C SER A 193 1.41 -4.08 11.63
N GLN A 194 1.32 -4.71 10.45
CA GLN A 194 0.09 -5.13 9.79
C GLN A 194 -0.17 -6.64 9.90
N LYS A 195 0.72 -7.39 10.57
CA LYS A 195 0.62 -8.86 10.72
C LYS A 195 -0.23 -9.32 11.87
N ASP A 196 -0.40 -8.48 12.90
CA ASP A 196 -1.34 -8.76 13.97
C ASP A 196 -2.73 -8.99 13.35
N ARG A 197 -3.55 -9.85 13.98
CA ARG A 197 -4.92 -10.15 13.51
C ARG A 197 -5.57 -8.87 13.02
N ALA A 198 -5.98 -8.84 11.75
CA ALA A 198 -6.59 -7.68 11.14
C ALA A 198 -7.60 -7.08 12.14
N LEU A 199 -7.51 -5.78 12.41
CA LEU A 199 -8.41 -5.08 13.33
C LEU A 199 -9.90 -5.31 12.95
N PHE A 200 -10.15 -5.70 11.70
CA PHE A 200 -11.42 -6.19 11.18
C PHE A 200 -11.19 -7.53 10.46
N PRO A 201 -11.13 -8.67 11.19
CA PRO A 201 -11.01 -9.96 10.55
C PRO A 201 -12.38 -10.31 9.97
N GLY A 202 -12.47 -10.43 8.63
CA GLY A 202 -13.58 -11.14 8.01
C GLY A 202 -13.52 -12.64 8.33
N ASP A 203 -14.35 -13.44 7.65
CA ASP A 203 -14.44 -14.88 7.92
C ASP A 203 -13.22 -15.70 7.44
N ASP A 204 -12.30 -15.08 6.68
CA ASP A 204 -11.09 -15.72 6.18
C ASP A 204 -9.95 -15.63 7.21
N ALA A 205 -9.69 -16.76 7.88
CA ALA A 205 -8.66 -16.91 8.90
C ALA A 205 -7.21 -16.88 8.39
N ARG A 206 -6.99 -16.90 7.07
CA ARG A 206 -5.64 -16.89 6.48
C ARG A 206 -4.92 -15.57 6.74
N GLU A 207 -3.60 -15.64 6.79
CA GLU A 207 -2.75 -14.45 6.77
C GLU A 207 -2.68 -13.84 5.37
N PHE A 208 -2.31 -12.55 5.27
CA PHE A 208 -2.28 -11.83 3.99
C PHE A 208 -1.35 -12.49 2.96
N TRP A 209 -0.19 -12.98 3.39
CA TRP A 209 0.76 -13.68 2.51
C TRP A 209 0.20 -15.00 1.98
N GLN A 210 -0.59 -15.73 2.78
CA GLN A 210 -1.24 -16.97 2.36
C GLN A 210 -2.27 -16.66 1.28
N ARG A 211 -3.13 -15.66 1.50
CA ARG A 211 -4.10 -15.20 0.49
C ARG A 211 -3.42 -14.81 -0.82
N ALA A 212 -2.37 -13.97 -0.75
CA ALA A 212 -1.65 -13.53 -1.94
C ALA A 212 -1.04 -14.71 -2.70
N LYS A 213 -0.38 -15.63 -2.00
CA LYS A 213 0.23 -16.83 -2.59
C LYS A 213 -0.83 -17.75 -3.19
N ASP A 214 -1.87 -18.10 -2.43
CA ASP A 214 -2.92 -19.01 -2.86
C ASP A 214 -3.58 -18.50 -4.14
N ARG A 215 -3.97 -17.21 -4.15
CA ARG A 215 -4.56 -16.53 -5.31
C ARG A 215 -3.69 -16.69 -6.56
N ASN A 216 -2.40 -16.34 -6.46
CA ASN A 216 -1.50 -16.46 -7.60
C ASN A 216 -1.25 -17.90 -8.05
N THR A 217 -1.20 -18.86 -7.11
CA THR A 217 -1.06 -20.27 -7.46
C THR A 217 -2.33 -20.82 -8.10
N GLU A 218 -3.50 -20.31 -7.72
CA GLU A 218 -4.79 -20.73 -8.26
C GLU A 218 -4.94 -20.24 -9.70
N THR A 219 -4.63 -18.98 -9.99
CA THR A 219 -4.58 -18.46 -11.37
C THR A 219 -3.63 -19.31 -12.23
N ALA A 220 -2.48 -19.70 -11.70
CA ALA A 220 -1.55 -20.57 -12.43
C ALA A 220 -2.11 -21.99 -12.68
N ARG A 221 -2.86 -22.56 -11.74
CA ARG A 221 -3.54 -23.86 -11.91
C ARG A 221 -4.66 -23.77 -12.93
N GLU A 222 -5.47 -22.71 -12.86
CA GLU A 222 -6.58 -22.47 -13.78
C GLU A 222 -6.08 -22.36 -15.21
N LEU A 223 -5.10 -21.50 -15.48
CA LEU A 223 -4.47 -21.39 -16.80
C LEU A 223 -3.87 -22.72 -17.26
N GLY A 224 -3.24 -23.47 -16.34
CA GLY A 224 -2.73 -24.81 -16.64
C GLY A 224 -3.83 -25.82 -17.00
N SER A 225 -5.02 -25.70 -16.41
CA SER A 225 -6.19 -26.54 -16.73
C SER A 225 -6.78 -26.22 -18.10
N LEU A 226 -6.60 -24.98 -18.56
CA LEU A 226 -6.96 -24.52 -19.92
C LEU A 226 -5.92 -24.90 -20.98
N GLY A 227 -4.84 -25.58 -20.60
CA GLY A 227 -3.80 -26.07 -21.52
C GLY A 227 -2.62 -25.12 -21.72
N LEU A 228 -2.53 -24.02 -20.97
CA LEU A 228 -1.38 -23.11 -20.99
C LEU A 228 -0.18 -23.69 -20.20
N PRO A 229 1.04 -23.17 -20.42
CA PRO A 229 2.21 -23.60 -19.66
C PRO A 229 2.00 -23.45 -18.14
N LYS A 230 2.53 -24.43 -17.39
CA LYS A 230 2.41 -24.44 -15.94
C LYS A 230 3.47 -23.55 -15.30
N PHE A 231 3.04 -22.64 -14.45
CA PHE A 231 3.89 -21.74 -13.67
C PHE A 231 3.69 -21.97 -12.17
N PHE A 232 4.61 -21.46 -11.35
CA PHE A 232 4.46 -21.57 -9.90
C PHE A 232 3.37 -20.62 -9.39
N GLY A 233 3.37 -19.38 -9.88
CA GLY A 233 2.32 -18.40 -9.64
C GLY A 233 2.17 -17.48 -10.85
N VAL A 234 0.99 -16.88 -10.97
CA VAL A 234 0.66 -15.91 -12.03
C VAL A 234 -0.06 -14.73 -11.40
N GLU A 235 0.29 -13.52 -11.82
CA GLU A 235 -0.44 -12.28 -11.52
C GLU A 235 -1.23 -11.85 -12.76
N ALA A 236 -2.52 -11.57 -12.59
CA ALA A 236 -3.36 -11.10 -13.69
C ALA A 236 -3.45 -9.56 -13.70
N PHE A 237 -3.43 -8.97 -14.89
CA PHE A 237 -3.56 -7.53 -15.09
C PHE A 237 -4.52 -7.21 -16.22
N VAL A 238 -5.30 -6.15 -16.05
CA VAL A 238 -6.03 -5.49 -17.14
C VAL A 238 -5.24 -4.27 -17.58
N THR A 239 -4.93 -4.15 -18.86
CA THR A 239 -4.20 -2.97 -19.37
C THR A 239 -5.11 -2.06 -20.15
N VAL A 240 -5.04 -0.77 -19.85
CA VAL A 240 -5.84 0.26 -20.51
C VAL A 240 -4.98 1.47 -20.87
N LYS A 241 -5.45 2.24 -21.86
CA LYS A 241 -4.92 3.57 -22.13
C LYS A 241 -5.44 4.56 -21.09
N PRO A 242 -4.71 5.66 -20.82
CA PRO A 242 -5.11 6.66 -19.81
C PRO A 242 -6.52 7.23 -19.98
N ASP A 243 -6.97 7.39 -21.23
CA ASP A 243 -8.31 7.85 -21.62
C ASP A 243 -9.39 6.77 -21.56
N SER A 244 -9.00 5.52 -21.29
CA SER A 244 -9.85 4.32 -21.32
C SER A 244 -9.93 3.63 -19.96
N ILE A 245 -9.51 4.31 -18.89
CA ILE A 245 -9.61 3.79 -17.52
C ILE A 245 -11.11 3.68 -17.14
N PRO A 246 -11.61 2.49 -16.73
CA PRO A 246 -13.01 2.31 -16.35
C PRO A 246 -13.44 3.20 -15.17
N GLU A 247 -14.74 3.48 -15.09
CA GLU A 247 -15.39 4.23 -13.99
C GLU A 247 -15.44 3.47 -12.64
#